data_AF-A0A9D9GRC8-F1
#
_entry.id   AF-A0A9D9GRC8-F1
#
_cell.length_a   1.000
_cell.length_b   1.000
_cell.length_c   1.000
_cell.angle_alpha   90.00
_cell.angle_beta   90.00
_cell.angle_gamma   90.00
#
_symmetry.space_group_name_H-M   'P 1'
#
loop_
_entity.id
_entity.type
_entity.pdbx_description
1 polymer ?
#
loop_
_entity_poly.entity_id
_entity_poly.type
_entity_poly.pdbx_seq_one_letter_code
_entity_poly.pdbx_strand_id
1 'polypeptide(L)' 'MGVMSIRIKDKNKKLLKIIASYEGKTIGGFIEELLEDYIEKNKDRLHFLTPQVETFDVTGLSAQAFLDWDNKEDEIYDKL' A
#
# COMPACT_ATOMS: atom_id res chain seq x y z
N MET A 1 3.81 12.85 -7.24
CA MET A 1 3.11 11.74 -6.55
C MET A 1 3.50 10.46 -7.24
N GLY A 2 3.94 9.44 -6.48
CA GLY A 2 4.21 8.12 -7.03
C GLY A 2 2.90 7.36 -7.30
N VAL A 3 2.92 6.41 -8.23
CA VAL A 3 1.79 5.52 -8.50
C VAL A 3 2.06 4.19 -7.82
N MET A 4 1.13 3.72 -7.00
CA MET A 4 1.17 2.39 -6.37
C MET A 4 0.02 1.54 -6.90
N SER A 5 0.35 0.41 -7.50
CA SER A 5 -0.63 -0.60 -7.93
C SER A 5 -0.75 -1.66 -6.84
N ILE A 6 -1.97 -1.89 -6.35
CA ILE A 6 -2.25 -2.92 -5.35
C ILE A 6 -3.22 -3.97 -5.90
N ARG A 7 -2.90 -5.24 -5.67
CA ARG A 7 -3.80 -6.36 -5.96
C ARG A 7 -4.72 -6.57 -4.77
N ILE A 8 -6.02 -6.55 -5.01
CA ILE A 8 -7.03 -6.82 -3.98
C ILE A 8 -8.07 -7.79 -4.52
N LYS A 9 -8.61 -8.63 -3.64
CA LYS A 9 -9.70 -9.57 -3.99
C LYS A 9 -10.91 -8.79 -4.52
N ASP A 10 -11.56 -9.30 -5.56
CA ASP A 10 -12.69 -8.63 -6.21
C ASP A 10 -13.84 -8.31 -5.25
N LYS A 11 -14.11 -9.20 -4.28
CA LYS A 11 -15.06 -8.95 -3.19
C LYS A 11 -14.72 -7.68 -2.41
N ASN A 12 -13.45 -7.49 -2.06
CA ASN A 12 -12.99 -6.34 -1.29
C ASN A 12 -13.05 -5.07 -2.15
N LYS A 13 -12.69 -5.15 -3.43
CA LYS A 13 -12.81 -4.04 -4.39
C LYS A 13 -14.25 -3.53 -4.49
N LYS A 14 -15.23 -4.42 -4.57
CA LYS A 14 -16.66 -4.07 -4.63
C LYS A 14 -17.13 -3.42 -3.34
N LEU A 15 -16.75 -3.97 -2.19
CA LEU A 15 -17.13 -3.39 -0.89
C LEU A 15 -16.49 -2.02 -0.66
N LEU A 16 -15.21 -1.86 -1.00
CA LEU A 16 -14.51 -0.57 -0.93
C LEU A 16 -15.19 0.50 -1.78
N LYS A 17 -15.65 0.16 -2.99
CA LYS A 17 -16.41 1.08 -3.84
C LYS A 17 -17.69 1.57 -3.16
N ILE A 18 -18.42 0.65 -2.52
CA ILE A 18 -19.67 0.98 -1.83
C ILE A 18 -19.38 1.90 -0.64
N ILE A 19 -18.38 1.57 0.19
CA ILE A 19 -17.98 2.35 1.35
C ILE A 19 -17.54 3.75 0.93
N ALA A 20 -16.62 3.86 -0.02
CA ALA A 20 -16.14 5.14 -0.52
C ALA A 20 -17.29 6.00 -1.09
N SER A 21 -18.22 5.39 -1.83
CA SER A 21 -19.40 6.10 -2.36
C SER A 21 -20.33 6.58 -1.25
N TYR A 22 -20.55 5.76 -0.21
CA TYR A 22 -21.38 6.11 0.94
C TYR A 22 -20.77 7.29 1.73
N GLU A 23 -19.45 7.34 1.84
CA GLU A 23 -18.72 8.42 2.52
C GLU A 23 -18.46 9.65 1.63
N GLY A 24 -18.89 9.63 0.36
CA GLY A 24 -18.66 10.73 -0.58
C GLY A 24 -17.19 10.90 -1.01
N LYS A 25 -16.39 9.83 -0.92
CA LYS A 25 -14.95 9.83 -1.21
C LYS A 25 -14.64 9.02 -2.46
N THR A 26 -13.50 9.33 -3.10
CA THR A 26 -12.93 8.45 -4.11
C THR A 26 -12.25 7.25 -3.43
N ILE A 27 -12.09 6.14 -4.15
CA ILE A 27 -11.31 4.99 -3.62
C ILE A 27 -9.89 5.43 -3.27
N GLY A 28 -9.28 6.28 -4.11
CA GLY A 28 -7.93 6.81 -3.88
C GLY A 28 -7.85 7.56 -2.56
N GLY A 29 -8.75 8.54 -2.35
CA GLY A 29 -8.76 9.33 -1.12
C GLY A 29 -9.06 8.50 0.12
N PHE A 30 -9.97 7.53 0.03
CA PHE A 30 -10.25 6.62 1.14
C PHE A 30 -9.02 5.76 1.51
N ILE A 31 -8.31 5.24 0.51
CA ILE A 31 -7.09 4.44 0.74
C ILE A 31 -5.95 5.33 1.26
N GLU A 32 -5.80 6.54 0.76
CA GLU A 32 -4.81 7.51 1.21
C GLU A 32 -4.99 7.85 2.70
N GLU A 33 -6.21 8.19 3.11
CA GLU A 33 -6.52 8.42 4.52
C GLU A 33 -6.21 7.20 5.39
N LEU A 34 -6.60 5.99 4.96
CA LEU A 34 -6.28 4.76 5.70
C LEU A 34 -4.78 4.53 5.85
N LEU A 35 -3.99 4.84 4.80
CA LEU A 35 -2.54 4.70 4.83
C LEU A 35 -1.91 5.72 5.77
N GLU A 36 -2.33 6.99 5.70
CA GLU A 36 -1.87 8.05 6.61
C GLU A 36 -2.17 7.70 8.06
N ASP A 37 -3.41 7.28 8.36
CA ASP A 37 -3.84 6.84 9.68
C ASP A 37 -2.98 5.68 10.21
N TYR A 38 -2.69 4.71 9.34
CA TYR A 38 -1.89 3.56 9.72
C TYR A 38 -0.43 3.94 9.98
N ILE A 39 0.15 4.82 9.16
CA ILE A 39 1.50 5.33 9.35
C ILE A 39 1.59 6.09 10.67
N GLU A 40 0.67 7.02 10.92
CA GLU A 40 0.64 7.84 12.13
C GLU A 40 0.56 6.97 13.39
N LYS A 41 -0.37 6.01 13.43
CA LYS A 41 -0.55 5.07 14.55
C LYS A 41 0.68 4.22 14.84
N ASN A 42 1.54 4.02 13.84
CA ASN A 42 2.75 3.22 13.99
C ASN A 42 4.02 4.07 14.04
N LYS A 43 3.98 5.41 13.93
CA LYS A 43 5.18 6.27 13.97
C LYS A 43 6.06 6.00 15.18
N ASP A 44 5.48 5.89 16.37
CA ASP A 44 6.22 5.61 17.61
C ASP A 44 6.88 4.22 17.58
N ARG A 45 6.21 3.24 16.96
CA ARG A 45 6.76 1.91 16.72
C ARG A 45 7.79 1.90 15.60
N LEU A 46 7.75 2.84 14.66
CA LEU A 46 8.71 2.96 13.58
C LEU A 46 9.91 3.82 13.99
N HIS A 47 9.83 4.54 15.11
CA HIS A 47 10.86 5.45 15.62
C HIS A 47 12.23 4.78 15.87
N PHE A 48 12.25 3.46 16.13
CA PHE A 48 13.49 2.68 16.24
C PHE A 48 14.16 2.41 14.89
N LEU A 49 13.42 2.49 13.77
CA LEU A 49 13.93 2.35 12.40
C LEU A 49 14.36 3.71 11.81
N THR A 50 13.96 4.83 12.43
CA THR A 50 14.02 6.16 11.82
C THR A 50 15.29 7.01 12.01
N PRO A 51 16.27 6.74 12.91
CA PRO A 51 17.40 7.67 13.08
C PRO A 51 18.27 7.86 11.82
N GLN A 52 18.06 7.08 10.75
CA GLN A 52 18.87 7.08 9.52
C GLN A 52 18.03 7.07 8.23
N VAL A 53 16.76 7.51 8.25
CA VAL A 53 15.83 7.39 7.11
C VAL A 53 16.13 8.33 5.92
N GLU A 54 17.14 9.20 6.00
CA GLU A 54 17.64 9.85 4.78
C GLU A 54 18.46 8.91 3.88
N THR A 55 18.86 7.73 4.37
CA THR A 55 19.64 6.73 3.58
C THR A 55 19.30 5.27 3.88
N PHE A 56 18.27 5.00 4.67
CA PHE A 56 17.88 3.61 4.95
C PHE A 56 17.28 2.98 3.70
N ASP A 57 17.97 1.95 3.22
CA ASP A 57 17.61 1.09 2.10
C ASP A 57 16.28 0.37 2.42
N VAL A 58 15.15 1.08 2.25
CA VAL A 58 13.77 0.60 2.48
C VAL A 58 13.55 -0.73 1.77
N THR A 59 14.23 -0.91 0.64
CA THR A 59 14.32 -2.10 -0.21
C THR A 59 14.64 -3.37 0.58
N GLY A 60 15.52 -3.32 1.59
CA GLY A 60 15.92 -4.50 2.38
C GLY A 60 14.85 -5.01 3.36
N LEU A 61 14.04 -4.11 3.93
CA LEU A 61 12.93 -4.47 4.84
C LEU A 61 11.66 -4.81 4.07
N SER A 62 11.41 -4.14 2.94
CA SER A 62 10.29 -4.44 2.06
C SER A 62 10.50 -5.69 1.21
N ALA A 63 11.74 -6.18 1.03
CA ALA A 63 12.04 -7.34 0.20
C ALA A 63 11.21 -8.57 0.58
N GLN A 64 10.97 -8.79 1.87
CA GLN A 64 10.12 -9.90 2.33
C GLN A 64 8.64 -9.69 1.97
N ALA A 65 8.14 -8.46 2.03
CA ALA A 65 6.78 -8.13 1.61
C ALA A 65 6.61 -8.20 0.07
N PHE A 66 7.68 -7.95 -0.69
CA PHE A 66 7.72 -8.17 -2.14
C PHE A 66 7.89 -9.65 -2.52
N LEU A 67 8.33 -10.53 -1.62
CA LEU A 67 8.35 -11.98 -1.84
C LEU A 67 6.96 -12.62 -1.71
N ASP A 68 6.08 -12.04 -0.88
CA ASP A 68 4.66 -12.43 -0.78
C ASP A 68 3.82 -11.93 -1.98
N TRP A 69 4.42 -11.12 -2.86
CA TRP A 69 3.84 -10.72 -4.13
C TRP A 69 3.90 -11.92 -5.10
N ASP A 70 2.76 -12.58 -5.32
CA ASP A 70 2.63 -13.68 -6.28
C ASP A 70 2.81 -13.16 -7.72
N ASN A 71 4.04 -13.18 -8.21
CA ASN A 71 4.43 -12.69 -9.54
C ASN A 71 3.81 -13.46 -10.70
N LYS A 72 3.19 -14.63 -10.49
CA LYS A 72 2.65 -15.44 -11.60
C LYS A 72 1.56 -14.75 -12.40
N GLU A 73 0.78 -13.87 -11.76
CA GLU A 73 -0.25 -13.09 -12.46
C GLU A 73 0.28 -11.77 -13.04
N ASP A 74 1.51 -11.35 -12.73
CA ASP A 74 2.14 -10.11 -13.24
C ASP A 74 3.04 -10.36 -14.48
N GLU A 75 3.45 -11.61 -14.76
CA GLU A 75 4.20 -11.99 -15.98
C GLU A 75 3.50 -11.56 -17.29
N ILE A 76 2.18 -11.33 -17.26
CA ILE A 76 1.40 -10.87 -18.41
C ILE A 76 1.73 -9.41 -18.76
N TYR A 77 2.12 -8.60 -17.77
CA TYR A 77 2.45 -7.19 -17.95
C TYR A 77 3.93 -6.94 -18.26
N ASP A 78 4.82 -7.91 -18.03
CA ASP A 78 6.25 -7.82 -18.40
C ASP A 78 6.48 -7.74 -19.92
N LYS A 79 5.45 -8.01 -20.73
CA LYS A 79 5.51 -7.99 -22.21
C LYS A 79 4.76 -6.81 -22.85
N LEU A 80 4.32 -5.84 -22.06
CA LEU A 80 3.73 -4.57 -22.54
C LEU A 80 4.77 -3.45 -22.47
#